data_AF-A0A067R1F3-F1
#
_entry.id   AF-A0A067R1F3-F1
#
_cell.length_a   1.000
_cell.length_b   1.000
_cell.length_c   1.000
_cell.angle_alpha   90.00
_cell.angle_beta   90.00
_cell.angle_gamma   90.00
#
_symmetry.space_group_name_H-M   'P 1'
#
loop_
_entity.id
_entity.type
_entity.pdbx_description
1 polymer ?
#
loop_
_entity_poly.entity_id
_entity_poly.type
_entity_poly.pdbx_seq_one_letter_code
_entity_poly.pdbx_strand_id
1 'polypeptide(L)'
;MNKCLQVVFFCLVAVSVAYARPGLLGYPYGPILPQPVADTPEVAAAKASHFAAYNAAAAAAAAAPDLEALGIPVPLYPGYAAYGAPGAYIGPLAGVPTIINGVPADTPEVALAKAAHFAAHAQANAAIYG
;
A
#
# COMPACT_ATOMS: atom_id res chain seq x y z
N MET A 1 -6.65 -10.87 -58.23
CA MET A 1 -5.67 -10.51 -57.19
C MET A 1 -4.79 -11.73 -56.95
N ASN A 2 -3.48 -11.50 -57.02
CA ASN A 2 -2.56 -12.47 -57.58
C ASN A 2 -2.09 -13.37 -56.45
N LYS A 3 -2.33 -14.70 -56.53
CA LYS A 3 -2.02 -15.65 -55.46
C LYS A 3 -0.57 -15.52 -54.95
N CYS A 4 0.36 -15.16 -55.84
CA CYS A 4 1.75 -14.85 -55.49
C CYS A 4 1.88 -13.65 -54.54
N LEU A 5 1.18 -12.54 -54.81
CA LEU A 5 1.21 -11.34 -53.96
C LEU A 5 0.60 -11.63 -52.57
N GLN A 6 -0.43 -12.48 -52.52
CA GLN A 6 -1.08 -12.86 -51.26
C GLN A 6 -0.19 -13.77 -50.40
N VAL A 7 0.61 -14.65 -51.02
CA VAL A 7 1.61 -15.48 -50.33
C VAL A 7 2.79 -14.64 -49.83
N VAL A 8 3.28 -13.69 -50.64
CA VAL A 8 4.38 -12.79 -50.23
C VAL A 8 3.97 -11.92 -49.05
N PHE A 9 2.75 -11.38 -49.07
CA PHE A 9 2.22 -10.57 -47.97
C PHE A 9 2.09 -11.40 -46.69
N PHE A 10 1.57 -12.62 -46.79
CA PHE A 10 1.45 -13.52 -45.64
C PHE A 10 2.82 -13.87 -45.04
N CYS A 11 3.83 -14.15 -45.88
CA CYS A 11 5.19 -14.44 -45.42
C CYS A 11 5.84 -13.24 -44.72
N LEU A 12 5.70 -12.02 -45.26
CA LEU A 12 6.26 -10.81 -44.65
C LEU A 12 5.63 -10.49 -43.28
N VAL A 13 4.31 -10.69 -43.15
CA VAL A 13 3.62 -10.52 -41.86
C VAL A 13 4.09 -11.55 -40.84
N ALA A 14 4.27 -12.81 -41.24
CA ALA A 14 4.75 -13.87 -40.35
C ALA A 14 6.18 -13.62 -39.83
N VAL A 15 7.09 -13.16 -40.69
CA VAL A 15 8.47 -12.82 -40.30
C VAL A 15 8.48 -11.60 -39.37
N SER A 16 7.63 -10.60 -39.65
CA SER A 16 7.52 -9.40 -38.81
C SER A 16 6.99 -9.74 -37.41
N VAL A 17 6.01 -10.64 -37.28
CA VAL A 17 5.50 -11.10 -35.97
C VAL A 17 6.55 -11.90 -35.20
N ALA A 18 7.39 -12.68 -35.89
CA ALA A 18 8.48 -13.40 -35.24
C ALA A 18 9.58 -12.45 -34.72
N TYR A 19 9.92 -11.40 -35.49
CA TYR A 19 10.91 -10.39 -35.08
C TYR A 19 10.38 -9.34 -34.09
N ALA A 20 9.06 -9.12 -34.05
CA ALA A 20 8.44 -8.18 -33.13
C ALA A 20 8.28 -8.71 -31.70
N ARG A 21 8.68 -9.97 -31.41
CA ARG A 21 8.87 -10.43 -30.03
C ARG A 21 10.12 -9.74 -29.45
N PRO A 22 9.98 -8.73 -28.58
CA PRO A 22 11.12 -8.03 -28.02
C PRO A 22 11.64 -8.88 -26.87
N GLY A 23 12.45 -9.90 -27.21
CA GLY A 23 12.99 -10.80 -26.20
C GLY A 23 13.90 -11.90 -26.72
N LEU A 24 14.08 -12.03 -28.05
CA LEU A 24 14.90 -13.11 -28.61
C LEU A 24 16.37 -12.72 -28.84
N LEU A 25 16.79 -11.51 -28.47
CA LEU A 25 18.20 -11.13 -28.48
C LEU A 25 18.83 -11.46 -27.12
N GLY A 26 19.45 -12.63 -27.05
CA GLY A 26 20.20 -13.12 -25.89
C GLY A 26 21.37 -12.21 -25.53
N TYR A 27 21.13 -11.28 -24.61
CA TYR A 27 22.18 -10.64 -23.81
C TYR A 27 22.50 -11.54 -22.62
N PRO A 28 23.74 -12.03 -22.45
CA PRO A 28 24.13 -12.83 -21.28
C PRO A 28 24.24 -12.01 -19.98
N TYR A 29 23.89 -10.72 -20.00
CA TYR A 29 23.90 -9.81 -18.86
C TYR A 29 22.63 -8.93 -18.87
N GLY A 30 21.46 -9.55 -18.79
CA GLY A 30 20.28 -8.86 -18.25
C GLY A 30 20.38 -8.82 -16.72
N PRO A 31 19.91 -7.78 -16.03
CA PRO A 31 19.77 -7.83 -14.58
C PRO A 31 18.91 -9.05 -14.25
N ILE A 32 19.51 -10.02 -13.55
CA ILE A 32 18.83 -11.21 -13.05
C ILE A 32 17.84 -10.73 -11.99
N LEU A 33 16.66 -10.28 -12.44
CA LEU A 33 15.57 -10.01 -11.54
C LEU A 33 15.21 -11.34 -10.88
N PRO A 34 14.99 -11.38 -9.55
CA PRO A 34 14.48 -12.56 -8.89
C PRO A 34 13.26 -13.07 -9.66
N GLN A 35 13.38 -14.30 -10.18
CA GLN A 35 12.27 -14.95 -10.87
C GLN A 35 11.09 -15.01 -9.89
N PRO A 36 9.86 -14.67 -10.31
CA PRO A 36 8.67 -14.82 -9.47
C PRO A 36 8.60 -16.26 -8.92
N VAL A 37 8.55 -16.38 -7.60
CA VAL A 37 8.45 -17.68 -6.93
C VAL A 37 7.02 -18.18 -7.08
N ALA A 38 6.86 -19.43 -7.52
CA ALA A 38 5.55 -20.06 -7.56
C ALA A 38 5.00 -20.22 -6.13
N ASP A 39 3.74 -19.86 -5.91
CA ASP A 39 3.08 -20.03 -4.62
C ASP A 39 3.07 -21.52 -4.22
N THR A 40 3.31 -21.80 -2.95
CA THR A 40 3.04 -23.13 -2.39
C THR A 40 1.53 -23.39 -2.45
N PRO A 41 1.08 -24.67 -2.46
CA PRO A 41 -0.34 -24.99 -2.56
C PRO A 41 -1.19 -24.36 -1.45
N GLU A 42 -0.62 -24.13 -0.26
CA GLU A 42 -1.29 -23.46 0.85
C GLU A 42 -1.54 -21.98 0.56
N VAL A 43 -0.55 -21.27 0.00
CA VAL A 43 -0.66 -19.85 -0.35
C VAL A 43 -1.66 -19.67 -1.50
N ALA A 44 -1.67 -20.60 -2.47
CA ALA A 44 -2.65 -20.60 -3.54
C ALA A 44 -4.08 -20.81 -3.02
N ALA A 45 -4.28 -21.75 -2.09
CA ALA A 45 -5.58 -22.00 -1.47
C ALA A 45 -6.06 -20.78 -0.63
N ALA A 46 -5.16 -20.18 0.15
CA ALA A 46 -5.46 -18.97 0.92
C ALA A 46 -5.85 -17.81 0.00
N LYS A 47 -5.11 -17.60 -1.09
CA LYS A 47 -5.39 -16.57 -2.09
C LYS A 47 -6.75 -16.79 -2.77
N ALA A 48 -7.08 -18.03 -3.13
CA ALA A 48 -8.38 -18.37 -3.68
C ALA A 48 -9.52 -18.07 -2.69
N SER A 49 -9.34 -18.44 -1.42
CA SER A 49 -10.35 -18.16 -0.38
C SER A 49 -10.55 -16.66 -0.15
N HIS A 50 -9.46 -15.88 -0.19
CA HIS A 50 -9.50 -14.44 -0.08
C HIS A 50 -10.25 -13.79 -1.25
N PHE A 51 -9.94 -14.19 -2.49
CA PHE A 51 -10.63 -13.66 -3.65
C PHE A 51 -12.13 -14.01 -3.66
N ALA A 52 -12.51 -15.20 -3.19
CA ALA A 52 -13.91 -15.57 -3.04
C ALA A 52 -14.64 -14.65 -2.03
N ALA A 53 -14.03 -14.42 -0.87
CA ALA A 53 -14.58 -13.51 0.15
C ALA A 53 -14.67 -12.07 -0.36
N TYR A 54 -13.63 -11.60 -1.05
CA TYR A 54 -13.60 -10.26 -1.65
C TYR A 54 -14.71 -10.07 -2.67
N ASN A 55 -14.90 -11.04 -3.57
CA ASN A 55 -15.94 -10.97 -4.60
C ASN A 55 -17.35 -11.00 -3.98
N ALA A 56 -17.56 -11.77 -2.92
CA ALA A 56 -18.83 -11.77 -2.19
C ALA A 56 -19.12 -10.40 -1.54
N ALA A 57 -18.11 -9.79 -0.91
CA ALA A 57 -18.23 -8.46 -0.33
C ALA A 57 -18.46 -7.38 -1.41
N ALA A 58 -17.76 -7.46 -2.54
CA ALA A 58 -17.93 -6.53 -3.67
C ALA A 58 -19.34 -6.65 -4.28
N ALA A 59 -19.88 -7.86 -4.42
CA ALA A 59 -21.23 -8.08 -4.89
C ALA A 59 -22.29 -7.53 -3.90
N ALA A 60 -22.07 -7.71 -2.59
CA ALA A 60 -22.93 -7.14 -1.56
C ALA A 60 -22.90 -5.59 -1.57
N ALA A 61 -21.72 -5.00 -1.77
CA ALA A 61 -21.57 -3.55 -1.89
C ALA A 61 -22.25 -3.00 -3.16
N ALA A 62 -22.14 -3.70 -4.29
CA ALA A 62 -22.81 -3.31 -5.54
C ALA A 62 -24.35 -3.46 -5.47
N ALA A 63 -24.84 -4.37 -4.62
CA ALA A 63 -26.28 -4.55 -4.38
C ALA A 63 -26.83 -3.58 -3.31
N ALA A 64 -25.97 -2.84 -2.60
CA ALA A 64 -26.40 -1.87 -1.62
C ALA A 64 -27.07 -0.68 -2.32
N PRO A 65 -28.24 -0.21 -1.85
CA PRO A 65 -28.88 0.97 -2.43
C PRO A 65 -28.06 2.23 -2.14
N ASP A 66 -28.02 3.14 -3.11
CA ASP A 66 -27.41 4.46 -2.95
C ASP A 66 -28.17 5.23 -1.86
N LEU A 67 -27.58 5.33 -0.67
CA LEU A 67 -28.19 6.01 0.49
C LEU A 67 -28.56 7.47 0.22
N GLU A 68 -27.90 8.11 -0.75
CA GLU A 68 -28.18 9.49 -1.20
C GLU A 68 -29.56 9.63 -1.87
N ALA A 69 -30.05 8.58 -2.55
CA ALA A 69 -31.27 8.65 -3.37
C ALA A 69 -32.58 8.60 -2.56
N LEU A 70 -32.53 8.20 -1.29
CA LEU A 70 -33.71 8.01 -0.45
C LEU A 70 -33.98 9.18 0.51
N GLY A 71 -33.08 10.16 0.62
CA GLY A 71 -33.27 11.34 1.49
C GLY A 71 -33.50 11.01 2.98
N ILE A 72 -33.15 9.78 3.40
CA ILE A 72 -33.34 9.32 4.78
C ILE A 72 -32.07 9.66 5.57
N PRO A 73 -32.14 10.41 6.69
CA PRO A 73 -31.02 10.51 7.60
C PRO A 73 -30.68 9.11 8.11
N VAL A 74 -29.45 8.66 7.82
CA VAL A 74 -28.96 7.30 8.05
C VAL A 74 -29.47 6.75 9.38
N PRO A 75 -30.43 5.80 9.40
CA PRO A 75 -30.83 5.13 10.63
C PRO A 75 -29.64 4.27 11.03
N LEU A 76 -29.03 4.62 12.16
CA LEU A 76 -27.87 3.94 12.71
C LEU A 76 -28.27 2.51 13.09
N TYR A 77 -28.13 1.57 12.14
CA TYR A 77 -28.25 0.15 12.41
C TYR A 77 -27.10 -0.23 13.36
N PRO A 78 -27.35 -0.88 14.52
CA PRO A 78 -26.29 -1.31 15.41
C PRO A 78 -25.42 -2.35 14.70
N GLY A 79 -24.31 -1.91 14.10
CA GLY A 79 -23.38 -2.75 13.34
C GLY A 79 -22.92 -2.17 12.00
N TYR A 80 -23.59 -1.14 11.44
CA TYR A 80 -23.21 -0.49 10.18
C TYR A 80 -22.87 0.99 10.35
N ALA A 81 -22.04 1.30 11.36
CA ALA A 81 -21.48 2.64 11.50
C ALA A 81 -20.31 2.82 10.50
N ALA A 82 -20.48 3.80 9.61
CA ALA A 82 -19.44 4.56 8.94
C ALA A 82 -18.57 3.84 7.87
N TYR A 83 -19.12 3.65 6.67
CA TYR A 83 -18.31 3.65 5.43
C TYR A 83 -18.12 5.07 4.84
N GLY A 84 -18.38 6.12 5.64
CA GLY A 84 -18.37 7.52 5.20
C GLY A 84 -17.11 8.34 5.52
N ALA A 85 -16.08 7.76 6.12
CA ALA A 85 -14.77 8.42 6.25
C ALA A 85 -13.67 7.40 6.54
N PRO A 86 -12.67 7.21 5.65
CA PRO A 86 -11.49 6.44 6.00
C PRO A 86 -10.71 7.20 7.08
N GLY A 87 -10.85 6.80 8.34
CA GLY A 87 -9.93 7.21 9.42
C GLY A 87 -10.52 7.95 10.62
N ALA A 88 -11.85 8.01 10.81
CA ALA A 88 -12.38 8.55 12.07
C ALA A 88 -12.07 7.59 13.23
N TYR A 89 -11.02 7.90 13.99
CA TYR A 89 -10.65 7.19 15.21
C TYR A 89 -11.74 7.41 16.27
N ILE A 90 -12.60 6.41 16.50
CA ILE A 90 -13.65 6.39 17.54
C ILE A 90 -13.12 5.62 18.75
N GLY A 91 -12.02 6.11 19.33
CA GLY A 91 -11.51 5.67 20.63
C GLY A 91 -11.35 6.89 21.54
N PRO A 92 -11.23 6.72 22.87
CA PRO A 92 -10.74 7.79 23.72
C PRO A 92 -9.44 8.31 23.10
N LEU A 93 -9.35 9.61 22.83
CA LEU A 93 -8.12 10.23 22.35
C LEU A 93 -7.03 9.90 23.36
N ALA A 94 -6.24 8.86 23.08
CA ALA A 94 -5.07 8.52 23.87
C ALA A 94 -4.19 9.78 23.83
N GLY A 95 -4.06 10.41 25.00
CA GLY A 95 -3.60 11.79 25.20
C GLY A 95 -2.86 12.40 24.01
N VAL A 96 -3.54 13.26 23.26
CA VAL A 96 -2.91 14.05 22.20
C VAL A 96 -1.81 14.88 22.88
N PRO A 97 -0.53 14.62 22.57
CA PRO A 97 0.55 15.34 23.21
C PRO A 97 0.47 16.82 22.83
N THR A 98 0.76 17.71 23.77
CA THR A 98 0.88 19.13 23.48
C THR A 98 2.02 19.32 22.50
N ILE A 99 1.78 19.89 21.33
CA ILE A 99 2.82 20.10 20.32
C ILE A 99 3.46 21.48 20.53
N ILE A 100 4.78 21.53 20.64
CA ILE A 100 5.59 22.75 20.71
C ILE A 100 6.57 22.73 19.55
N ASN A 101 6.56 23.77 18.71
CA ASN A 101 7.45 23.90 17.54
C ASN A 101 7.43 22.69 16.58
N GLY A 102 6.26 22.05 16.42
CA GLY A 102 6.09 20.90 15.53
C GLY A 102 6.53 19.55 16.11
N VAL A 103 6.99 19.51 17.36
CA VAL A 103 7.31 18.27 18.08
C VAL A 103 6.42 18.11 19.31
N PRO A 104 6.09 16.88 19.74
CA PRO A 104 5.51 16.64 21.05
C PRO A 104 6.33 17.30 22.15
N ALA A 105 5.67 18.04 23.03
CA ALA A 105 6.26 18.56 24.24
C ALA A 105 6.78 17.40 25.08
N ASP A 106 7.93 17.60 25.71
CA ASP A 106 8.45 16.64 26.68
C ASP A 106 7.43 16.50 27.82
N THR A 107 7.24 15.27 28.28
CA THR A 107 6.57 15.04 29.57
C THR A 107 7.42 15.65 30.69
N PRO A 108 6.83 16.04 31.83
CA PRO A 108 7.57 16.67 32.93
C PRO A 108 8.75 15.81 33.42
N GLU A 109 8.64 14.49 33.36
CA GLU A 109 9.70 13.55 33.71
C GLU A 109 10.89 13.65 32.74
N VAL A 110 10.63 13.71 31.44
CA VAL A 110 11.65 13.83 30.39
C VAL A 110 12.35 15.20 30.47
N ALA A 111 11.61 16.27 30.77
CA ALA A 111 12.17 17.60 30.94
C ALA A 111 13.15 17.67 32.13
N LEU A 112 12.79 17.06 33.27
CA LEU A 112 13.66 17.01 34.45
C LEU A 112 14.91 16.16 34.21
N ALA A 113 14.76 15.00 33.57
CA ALA A 113 15.89 14.14 33.21
C ALA A 113 16.85 14.85 32.25
N LYS A 114 16.31 15.58 31.26
CA LYS A 114 17.08 16.37 30.30
C LYS A 114 17.86 17.48 30.98
N ALA A 115 17.24 18.20 31.93
CA ALA A 115 17.94 19.22 32.72
C ALA A 115 19.09 18.62 33.55
N ALA A 116 18.86 17.49 34.22
CA ALA A 116 19.89 16.80 34.99
C ALA A 116 21.05 16.31 34.08
N HIS A 117 20.73 15.78 32.91
CA HIS A 117 21.73 15.35 31.93
C HIS A 117 22.57 16.53 31.43
N PHE A 118 21.95 17.66 31.08
CA PHE A 118 22.70 18.84 30.65
C PHE A 118 23.58 19.42 31.76
N ALA A 119 23.14 19.36 33.02
CA ALA A 119 23.96 19.76 34.16
C ALA A 119 25.19 18.85 34.31
N ALA A 120 25.00 17.53 34.24
CA ALA A 120 26.10 16.57 34.30
C ALA A 120 27.06 16.73 33.10
N HIS A 121 26.53 16.95 31.90
CA HIS A 121 27.33 17.20 30.71
C HIS A 121 28.16 18.48 30.82
N ALA A 122 27.59 19.55 31.39
CA ALA A 122 28.32 20.79 31.64
C ALA A 122 29.45 20.59 32.66
N GLN A 123 29.21 19.83 33.73
CA GLN A 123 30.25 19.48 34.72
C GLN A 123 31.37 18.63 34.10
N ALA A 124 31.01 17.62 33.29
CA ALA A 124 32.00 16.81 32.59
C ALA A 124 32.82 17.65 31.59
N ASN A 125 32.17 18.53 30.83
CA ASN A 125 32.85 19.41 29.89
C ASN A 125 33.78 20.41 30.61
N ALA A 126 33.34 20.96 31.75
CA ALA A 126 34.17 21.81 32.58
C ALA A 126 35.37 21.07 33.21
N ALA A 127 35.22 19.79 33.55
CA ALA A 127 36.33 18.97 34.06
C ALA A 127 37.35 18.57 32.99
N ILE A 128 36.97 18.59 31.70
CA ILE A 128 37.84 18.26 30.57
C ILE A 128 38.58 19.51 30.04
N TYR A 129 37.95 20.68 30.07
CA TYR A 129 38.50 21.93 29.50
C TYR A 129 38.77 23.05 30.51
N GLY A 130 38.53 22.81 31.81
CA GLY A 130 38.93 23.68 32.92
C GLY A 130 40.22 23.20 33.57
#